data_AF-A0A2S8RCY1-F1
#
_entry.id   AF-A0A2S8RCY1-F1
#
_cell.length_a   1.000
_cell.length_b   1.000
_cell.length_c   1.000
_cell.angle_alpha   90.00
_cell.angle_beta   90.00
_cell.angle_gamma   90.00
#
_symmetry.space_group_name_H-M   'P 1'
#
loop_
_entity.id
_entity.type
_entity.pdbx_description
1 polymer ?
#
loop_
_entity_poly.entity_id
_entity_poly.type
_entity_poly.pdbx_seq_one_letter_code
_entity_poly.pdbx_strand_id
1 'polypeptide(L)'
;MKKVVGFLATGTLVFSLSAGIFLNSTFASKDVQNKSIGEIIHPKYVESIIEKKEVAEIKAKYEAEIAEIEESLKAIRNGIKNLRKVNPVDEEAVEELKEQEKALHDKLKAKKDELHNVIEKVKMVVKYGEEAANEIEALKAGFKEEEKAIKEQIEAIKAQIRELKDAENVDEEAIAELKEEEKALHDELKEKRDAVNKKIERIKKVAKYGEDAVNEIEALKADFKEEEEAIKEQIEAIKAQIRELKDAENVDEEAIAELKEEEKALHDELKEKRDAMNKKIERIKLVGEFGEEAANEIEALKADFKEEEEAIKEQIEAIKAQIRELKDAENVDEEAIAELKEEEKALHDELKEKRDELHNKIDRIKLVAKYGEDVIAEIEEAYVAFGEKIAELEEQKEKVKEELKALRENKPVDKDAEKELKETEKSLNDQIKAEKEALEDKIEDIIYAAIIK
;
A
#
# COMPACT_ATOMS: atom_id res chain seq x y z
N MET A 1 -10.39 49.15 -67.82
CA MET A 1 -11.33 50.00 -67.08
C MET A 1 -10.74 50.33 -65.72
N LYS A 2 -10.77 51.62 -65.37
CA LYS A 2 -10.56 52.27 -64.05
C LYS A 2 -9.27 52.02 -63.25
N LYS A 3 -8.54 53.14 -63.09
CA LYS A 3 -7.50 53.48 -62.10
C LYS A 3 -8.03 53.45 -60.66
N VAL A 4 -7.11 53.46 -59.68
CA VAL A 4 -6.99 54.32 -58.46
C VAL A 4 -6.09 53.54 -57.46
N VAL A 5 -4.79 53.86 -57.31
CA VAL A 5 -4.16 54.80 -56.33
C VAL A 5 -4.37 54.34 -54.88
N GLY A 6 -3.35 53.88 -54.14
CA GLY A 6 -2.43 54.69 -53.30
C GLY A 6 -3.00 54.77 -51.86
N PHE A 7 -2.34 54.40 -50.76
CA PHE A 7 -1.19 54.99 -50.03
C PHE A 7 -1.00 54.07 -48.79
N LEU A 8 0.19 53.58 -48.38
CA LEU A 8 1.31 54.23 -47.66
C LEU A 8 0.98 54.77 -46.24
N ALA A 9 1.47 54.09 -45.19
CA ALA A 9 1.91 54.61 -43.88
C ALA A 9 2.30 53.43 -42.94
N THR A 10 3.58 53.11 -42.73
CA THR A 10 4.50 53.61 -41.67
C THR A 10 4.10 53.26 -40.23
N GLY A 11 4.99 52.58 -39.49
CA GLY A 11 4.91 52.51 -38.02
C GLY A 11 5.67 51.35 -37.36
N THR A 12 6.99 51.42 -37.34
CA THR A 12 7.89 50.68 -36.43
C THR A 12 7.62 50.99 -34.95
N LEU A 13 7.72 50.01 -34.04
CA LEU A 13 8.53 50.10 -32.82
C LEU A 13 8.60 48.76 -32.05
N VAL A 14 9.82 48.26 -31.93
CA VAL A 14 10.29 47.31 -30.93
C VAL A 14 10.47 48.05 -29.60
N PHE A 15 10.11 47.44 -28.47
CA PHE A 15 10.78 47.74 -27.21
C PHE A 15 11.03 46.45 -26.43
N SER A 16 12.32 46.23 -26.17
CA SER A 16 12.90 45.20 -25.32
C SER A 16 13.07 45.71 -23.88
N LEU A 17 13.08 44.76 -22.95
CA LEU A 17 13.83 44.72 -21.68
C LEU A 17 13.48 45.75 -20.59
N SER A 18 13.12 45.21 -19.42
CA SER A 18 13.79 45.61 -18.18
C SER A 18 13.74 44.49 -17.16
N ALA A 19 14.91 44.11 -16.67
CA ALA A 19 15.15 43.18 -15.57
C ALA A 19 14.61 43.73 -14.24
N GLY A 20 14.12 42.82 -13.40
CA GLY A 20 13.92 43.01 -11.97
C GLY A 20 14.39 41.76 -11.24
N ILE A 21 15.56 41.83 -10.64
CA ILE A 21 16.03 40.88 -9.62
C ILE A 21 15.40 41.32 -8.29
N PHE A 22 15.14 40.34 -7.42
CA PHE A 22 14.60 40.36 -6.05
C PHE A 22 13.09 40.20 -5.91
N LEU A 23 12.67 39.01 -5.48
CA LEU A 23 12.14 38.80 -4.13
C LEU A 23 12.13 37.30 -3.81
N ASN A 24 12.52 36.98 -2.58
CA ASN A 24 12.25 35.70 -1.91
C ASN A 24 10.87 35.17 -2.30
N SER A 25 10.81 33.96 -2.85
CA SER A 25 9.60 33.17 -3.01
C SER A 25 9.15 32.65 -1.64
N THR A 26 8.73 33.56 -0.77
CA THR A 26 7.80 33.24 0.32
C THR A 26 6.44 33.69 -0.14
N PHE A 27 5.50 32.74 -0.21
CA PHE A 27 4.09 32.82 -0.59
C PHE A 27 3.74 32.57 -2.07
N ALA A 28 3.44 31.31 -2.39
CA ALA A 28 2.23 30.90 -3.14
C ALA A 28 1.94 29.40 -2.90
N SER A 29 0.71 29.11 -2.45
CA SER A 29 0.00 27.82 -2.28
C SER A 29 0.68 26.55 -1.72
N LYS A 30 0.23 26.18 -0.50
CA LYS A 30 0.72 25.06 0.33
C LYS A 30 0.31 23.64 -0.08
N ASP A 31 -0.66 23.44 -0.97
CA ASP A 31 -1.31 22.12 -1.08
C ASP A 31 -0.80 21.25 -2.24
N VAL A 32 -0.03 21.81 -3.18
CA VAL A 32 0.43 21.11 -4.40
C VAL A 32 1.94 21.17 -4.56
N GLN A 33 2.67 22.03 -3.85
CA GLN A 33 4.14 22.10 -3.96
C GLN A 33 4.90 21.46 -2.80
N ASN A 34 4.20 21.02 -1.74
CA ASN A 34 4.82 20.46 -0.54
C ASN A 34 4.83 18.93 -0.50
N LYS A 35 4.30 18.23 -1.52
CA LYS A 35 4.35 16.77 -1.50
C LYS A 35 5.72 16.29 -1.95
N SER A 36 6.32 15.40 -1.18
CA SER A 36 7.58 14.77 -1.59
C SER A 36 7.35 13.81 -2.75
N ILE A 37 8.41 13.47 -3.50
CA ILE A 37 8.29 12.52 -4.60
C ILE A 37 7.82 11.13 -4.14
N GLY A 38 8.12 10.74 -2.90
CA GLY A 38 7.57 9.54 -2.26
C GLY A 38 6.06 9.60 -2.03
N GLU A 39 5.51 10.79 -1.77
CA GLU A 39 4.07 11.01 -1.64
C GLU A 39 3.37 11.07 -2.99
N ILE A 40 4.07 11.51 -4.03
CA ILE A 40 3.58 11.53 -5.42
C ILE A 40 3.55 10.12 -6.01
N ILE A 41 4.64 9.36 -5.86
CA ILE A 41 4.82 8.02 -6.43
C ILE A 41 4.72 6.96 -5.32
N HIS A 42 3.56 6.85 -4.69
CA HIS A 42 3.38 5.82 -3.67
C HIS A 42 3.25 4.42 -4.31
N PRO A 43 3.94 3.36 -3.86
CA PRO A 43 3.90 2.03 -4.48
C PRO A 43 2.50 1.46 -4.67
N LYS A 44 1.63 1.62 -3.66
CA LYS A 44 0.20 1.21 -3.75
C LYS A 44 -0.58 1.99 -4.81
N TYR A 45 -0.22 3.24 -5.06
CA TYR A 45 -0.86 4.04 -6.10
C TYR A 45 -0.45 3.52 -7.48
N VAL A 46 0.85 3.26 -7.69
CA VAL A 46 1.38 2.68 -8.93
C VAL A 46 0.78 1.32 -9.24
N GLU A 47 0.74 0.39 -8.27
CA GLU A 47 0.05 -0.90 -8.43
C GLU A 47 -1.41 -0.71 -8.84
N SER A 48 -2.11 0.24 -8.23
CA SER A 48 -3.52 0.50 -8.56
C SER A 48 -3.73 1.08 -9.96
N ILE A 49 -2.78 1.86 -10.48
CA ILE A 49 -2.86 2.46 -11.83
C ILE A 49 -2.74 1.38 -12.89
N ILE A 50 -1.73 0.51 -12.76
CA ILE A 50 -1.49 -0.58 -13.71
C ILE A 50 -2.65 -1.56 -13.64
N GLU A 51 -3.07 -1.96 -12.43
CA GLU A 51 -4.25 -2.81 -12.25
C GLU A 51 -5.48 -2.20 -12.91
N LYS A 52 -5.73 -0.90 -12.78
CA LYS A 52 -6.88 -0.24 -13.42
C LYS A 52 -6.80 -0.28 -14.94
N LYS A 53 -5.65 0.08 -15.53
CA LYS A 53 -5.46 0.13 -16.99
C LYS A 53 -5.61 -1.27 -17.59
N GLU A 54 -4.93 -2.27 -17.04
CA GLU A 54 -5.00 -3.66 -17.55
C GLU A 54 -6.39 -4.28 -17.33
N VAL A 55 -7.01 -4.09 -16.17
CA VAL A 55 -8.36 -4.60 -15.90
C VAL A 55 -9.39 -3.93 -16.80
N ALA A 56 -9.25 -2.63 -17.11
CA ALA A 56 -10.14 -1.95 -18.04
C ALA A 56 -10.04 -2.54 -19.45
N GLU A 57 -8.82 -2.81 -19.92
CA GLU A 57 -8.60 -3.45 -21.23
C GLU A 57 -9.21 -4.85 -21.29
N ILE A 58 -9.05 -5.66 -20.23
CA ILE A 58 -9.65 -6.99 -20.15
C ILE A 58 -11.17 -6.90 -20.12
N LYS A 59 -11.74 -6.01 -19.31
CA LYS A 59 -13.20 -5.81 -19.26
C LYS A 59 -13.75 -5.45 -20.63
N ALA A 60 -13.10 -4.55 -21.36
CA ALA A 60 -13.51 -4.17 -22.71
C ALA A 60 -13.54 -5.35 -23.68
N LYS A 61 -12.60 -6.32 -23.55
CA LYS A 61 -12.58 -7.54 -24.38
C LYS A 61 -13.77 -8.46 -24.11
N TYR A 62 -14.25 -8.53 -22.87
CA TYR A 62 -15.38 -9.40 -22.47
C TYR A 62 -16.75 -8.69 -22.53
N GLU A 63 -16.78 -7.36 -22.57
CA GLU A 63 -18.00 -6.55 -22.51
C GLU A 63 -18.97 -6.87 -23.64
N ALA A 64 -18.48 -7.00 -24.88
CA ALA A 64 -19.31 -7.28 -26.05
C ALA A 64 -19.99 -8.66 -25.95
N GLU A 65 -19.23 -9.70 -25.57
CA GLU A 65 -19.77 -11.06 -25.44
C GLU A 65 -20.79 -11.17 -24.29
N ILE A 66 -20.52 -10.52 -23.15
CA ILE A 66 -21.45 -10.49 -22.02
C ILE A 66 -22.73 -9.74 -22.39
N ALA A 67 -22.61 -8.59 -23.07
CA ALA A 67 -23.76 -7.80 -23.51
C ALA A 67 -24.66 -8.58 -24.48
N GLU A 68 -24.08 -9.32 -25.42
CA GLU A 68 -24.84 -10.16 -26.37
C GLU A 68 -25.64 -11.26 -25.66
N ILE A 69 -25.04 -11.92 -24.66
CA ILE A 69 -25.73 -12.95 -23.85
C ILE A 69 -26.85 -12.32 -23.00
N GLU A 70 -26.61 -11.15 -22.41
CA GLU A 70 -27.61 -10.44 -21.60
C GLU A 70 -28.79 -9.94 -22.45
N GLU A 71 -28.53 -9.49 -23.68
CA GLU A 71 -29.57 -9.13 -24.65
C GLU A 71 -30.39 -10.35 -25.07
N SER A 72 -29.73 -11.47 -25.36
CA SER A 72 -30.39 -12.74 -25.68
C SER A 72 -31.28 -13.25 -24.54
N LEU A 73 -30.81 -13.16 -23.29
CA LEU A 73 -31.61 -13.48 -22.09
C LEU A 73 -32.84 -12.57 -21.97
N LYS A 74 -32.68 -11.27 -22.25
CA LYS A 74 -33.79 -10.31 -22.22
C LYS A 74 -34.83 -10.64 -23.30
N ALA A 75 -34.40 -11.03 -24.50
CA ALA A 75 -35.27 -11.45 -25.58
C ALA A 75 -36.08 -12.71 -25.20
N ILE A 76 -35.44 -13.74 -24.67
CA ILE A 76 -36.11 -14.98 -24.22
C ILE A 76 -37.12 -14.68 -23.10
N ARG A 77 -36.75 -13.89 -22.09
CA ARG A 77 -37.68 -13.50 -21.01
C ARG A 77 -38.91 -12.75 -21.54
N ASN A 78 -38.73 -11.91 -22.55
CA ASN A 78 -39.85 -11.23 -23.20
C ASN A 78 -40.71 -12.21 -24.03
N GLY A 79 -40.08 -13.18 -24.71
CA GLY A 79 -40.76 -14.28 -25.39
C GLY A 79 -41.67 -15.08 -24.44
N ILE A 80 -41.13 -15.54 -23.30
CA ILE A 80 -41.89 -16.25 -22.25
C ILE A 80 -43.06 -15.39 -21.76
N LYS A 81 -42.81 -14.10 -21.47
CA LYS A 81 -43.87 -13.17 -21.04
C LYS A 81 -44.97 -13.00 -22.07
N ASN A 82 -44.63 -13.00 -23.36
CA ASN A 82 -45.60 -12.83 -24.44
C ASN A 82 -46.42 -14.11 -24.66
N LEU A 83 -45.80 -15.29 -24.64
CA LEU A 83 -46.50 -16.57 -24.75
C LEU A 83 -47.52 -16.76 -23.61
N ARG A 84 -47.16 -16.37 -22.39
CA ARG A 84 -48.07 -16.40 -21.22
C ARG A 84 -49.25 -15.43 -21.32
N LYS A 85 -49.23 -14.47 -22.24
CA LYS A 85 -50.35 -13.53 -22.47
C LYS A 85 -51.35 -14.06 -23.50
N VAL A 86 -50.99 -15.06 -24.28
CA VAL A 86 -51.87 -15.68 -25.29
C VAL A 86 -52.71 -16.77 -24.61
N ASN A 87 -53.99 -16.90 -24.97
CA ASN A 87 -54.90 -17.92 -24.43
C ASN A 87 -55.46 -18.80 -25.56
N PRO A 88 -55.27 -20.13 -25.54
CA PRO A 88 -54.54 -20.90 -24.53
C PRO A 88 -53.02 -20.64 -24.56
N VAL A 89 -52.38 -20.80 -23.40
CA VAL A 89 -50.92 -20.73 -23.27
C VAL A 89 -50.32 -21.99 -23.89
N ASP A 90 -49.31 -21.81 -24.73
CA ASP A 90 -48.47 -22.90 -25.23
C ASP A 90 -47.40 -23.23 -24.17
N GLU A 91 -47.71 -24.19 -23.29
CA GLU A 91 -46.81 -24.59 -22.20
C GLU A 91 -45.55 -25.29 -22.73
N GLU A 92 -45.62 -25.99 -23.87
CA GLU A 92 -44.47 -26.66 -24.49
C GLU A 92 -43.44 -25.63 -24.97
N ALA A 93 -43.90 -24.59 -25.67
CA ALA A 93 -43.04 -23.47 -26.08
C ALA A 93 -42.49 -22.67 -24.88
N VAL A 94 -43.23 -22.59 -23.76
CA VAL A 94 -42.75 -21.95 -22.52
C VAL A 94 -41.66 -22.78 -21.83
N GLU A 95 -41.78 -24.10 -21.80
CA GLU A 95 -40.74 -24.99 -21.25
C GLU A 95 -39.45 -24.96 -22.09
N GLU A 96 -39.56 -24.98 -23.43
CA GLU A 96 -38.40 -24.88 -24.32
C GLU A 96 -37.63 -23.55 -24.10
N LEU A 97 -38.35 -22.42 -24.01
CA LEU A 97 -37.72 -21.13 -23.72
C LEU A 97 -37.11 -21.06 -22.31
N LYS A 98 -37.67 -21.75 -21.31
CA LYS A 98 -37.06 -21.84 -19.97
C LYS A 98 -35.76 -22.64 -19.98
N GLU A 99 -35.69 -23.72 -20.75
CA GLU A 99 -34.47 -24.50 -20.92
C GLU A 99 -33.38 -23.66 -21.60
N GLN A 100 -33.74 -22.93 -22.66
CA GLN A 100 -32.84 -21.98 -23.32
C GLN A 100 -32.41 -20.82 -22.38
N GLU A 101 -33.32 -20.29 -21.54
CA GLU A 101 -32.99 -19.29 -20.52
C GLU A 101 -31.96 -19.85 -19.53
N LYS A 102 -32.15 -21.08 -19.04
CA LYS A 102 -31.20 -21.73 -18.13
C LYS A 102 -29.84 -21.93 -18.79
N ALA A 103 -29.80 -22.46 -20.01
CA ALA A 103 -28.56 -22.66 -20.74
C ALA A 103 -27.80 -21.35 -21.00
N LEU A 104 -28.50 -20.26 -21.36
CA LEU A 104 -27.89 -18.93 -21.49
C LEU A 104 -27.43 -18.37 -20.15
N HIS A 105 -28.17 -18.62 -19.06
CA HIS A 105 -27.78 -18.19 -17.72
C HIS A 105 -26.48 -18.88 -17.27
N ASP A 106 -26.37 -20.20 -17.51
CA ASP A 106 -25.16 -20.97 -17.21
C ASP A 106 -23.97 -20.48 -18.05
N LYS A 107 -24.19 -20.17 -19.34
CA LYS A 107 -23.16 -19.54 -20.20
C LYS A 107 -22.73 -18.16 -19.70
N LEU A 108 -23.69 -17.31 -19.30
CA LEU A 108 -23.39 -15.99 -18.74
C LEU A 108 -22.56 -16.11 -17.47
N LYS A 109 -22.93 -17.05 -16.60
CA LYS A 109 -22.19 -17.33 -15.37
C LYS A 109 -20.77 -17.78 -15.68
N ALA A 110 -20.60 -18.75 -16.57
CA ALA A 110 -19.28 -19.23 -16.98
C ALA A 110 -18.39 -18.11 -17.55
N LYS A 111 -18.95 -17.22 -18.39
CA LYS A 111 -18.22 -16.06 -18.92
C LYS A 111 -17.85 -15.03 -17.87
N LYS A 112 -18.72 -14.77 -16.89
CA LYS A 112 -18.41 -13.89 -15.75
C LYS A 112 -17.35 -14.49 -14.83
N ASP A 113 -17.40 -15.79 -14.60
CA ASP A 113 -16.39 -16.52 -13.82
C ASP A 113 -15.03 -16.50 -14.55
N GLU A 114 -15.02 -16.69 -15.87
CA GLU A 114 -13.81 -16.57 -16.71
C GLU A 114 -13.19 -15.17 -16.61
N LEU A 115 -14.00 -14.11 -16.81
CA LEU A 115 -13.57 -12.73 -16.65
C LEU A 115 -12.98 -12.48 -15.25
N HIS A 116 -13.64 -12.99 -14.21
CA HIS A 116 -13.17 -12.85 -12.83
C HIS A 116 -11.80 -13.50 -12.62
N ASN A 117 -11.61 -14.73 -13.10
CA ASN A 117 -10.35 -15.45 -12.99
C ASN A 117 -9.20 -14.74 -13.73
N VAL A 118 -9.46 -14.25 -14.95
CA VAL A 118 -8.46 -13.49 -15.73
C VAL A 118 -8.08 -12.21 -15.00
N ILE A 119 -9.06 -11.48 -14.45
CA ILE A 119 -8.81 -10.28 -13.64
C ILE A 119 -7.98 -10.61 -12.39
N GLU A 120 -8.28 -11.70 -11.68
CA GLU A 120 -7.50 -12.11 -10.51
C GLU A 120 -6.07 -12.47 -10.89
N LYS A 121 -5.87 -13.18 -12.00
CA LYS A 121 -4.54 -13.50 -12.52
C LYS A 121 -3.74 -12.25 -12.81
N VAL A 122 -4.31 -11.29 -13.54
CA VAL A 122 -3.65 -10.02 -13.87
C VAL A 122 -3.25 -9.25 -12.62
N LYS A 123 -4.12 -9.17 -11.61
CA LYS A 123 -3.76 -8.56 -10.31
C LYS A 123 -2.60 -9.27 -9.61
N MET A 124 -2.49 -10.59 -9.74
CA MET A 124 -1.36 -11.34 -9.20
C MET A 124 -0.07 -11.07 -9.99
N VAL A 125 -0.16 -11.00 -11.32
CA VAL A 125 0.96 -10.67 -12.21
C VAL A 125 1.49 -9.26 -11.92
N VAL A 126 0.62 -8.26 -11.79
CA VAL A 126 1.04 -6.88 -11.46
C VAL A 126 1.79 -6.81 -10.13
N LYS A 127 1.41 -7.64 -9.15
CA LYS A 127 1.99 -7.62 -7.79
C LYS A 127 3.25 -8.45 -7.62
N TYR A 128 3.32 -9.60 -8.29
CA TYR A 128 4.37 -10.59 -8.03
C TYR A 128 5.09 -11.06 -9.30
N GLY A 129 4.72 -10.55 -10.47
CA GLY A 129 5.25 -11.00 -11.75
C GLY A 129 4.54 -12.24 -12.31
N GLU A 130 4.79 -12.51 -13.59
CA GLU A 130 4.12 -13.59 -14.34
C GLU A 130 4.51 -14.99 -13.84
N GLU A 131 5.80 -15.23 -13.58
CA GLU A 131 6.30 -16.51 -13.10
C GLU A 131 5.65 -16.91 -11.77
N ALA A 132 5.70 -16.02 -10.78
CA ALA A 132 5.09 -16.24 -9.47
C ALA A 132 3.58 -16.43 -9.55
N ALA A 133 2.89 -15.64 -10.40
CA ALA A 133 1.45 -15.80 -10.60
C ALA A 133 1.09 -17.18 -11.18
N ASN A 134 1.85 -17.65 -12.17
CA ASN A 134 1.67 -18.95 -12.79
C ASN A 134 1.96 -20.11 -11.81
N GLU A 135 3.02 -20.02 -11.01
CA GLU A 135 3.32 -21.03 -9.98
C GLU A 135 2.23 -21.10 -8.90
N ILE A 136 1.75 -19.95 -8.43
CA ILE A 136 0.65 -19.89 -7.45
C ILE A 136 -0.63 -20.48 -8.04
N GLU A 137 -0.94 -20.19 -9.30
CA GLU A 137 -2.10 -20.76 -10.01
C GLU A 137 -1.97 -22.29 -10.12
N ALA A 138 -0.80 -22.79 -10.50
CA ALA A 138 -0.53 -24.22 -10.59
C ALA A 138 -0.67 -24.93 -9.23
N LEU A 139 -0.16 -24.34 -8.14
CA LEU A 139 -0.32 -24.88 -6.79
C LEU A 139 -1.79 -24.93 -6.34
N LYS A 140 -2.55 -23.86 -6.62
CA LYS A 140 -3.98 -23.82 -6.30
C LYS A 140 -4.77 -24.84 -7.13
N ALA A 141 -4.44 -24.99 -8.41
CA ALA A 141 -5.08 -25.96 -9.28
C ALA A 141 -4.81 -27.39 -8.81
N GLY A 142 -3.55 -27.74 -8.53
CA GLY A 142 -3.18 -29.05 -7.99
C GLY A 142 -3.86 -29.35 -6.65
N PHE A 143 -3.88 -28.39 -5.73
CA PHE A 143 -4.59 -28.56 -4.45
C PHE A 143 -6.10 -28.75 -4.61
N LYS A 144 -6.72 -28.08 -5.60
CA LYS A 144 -8.16 -28.21 -5.86
C LYS A 144 -8.54 -29.63 -6.32
N GLU A 145 -7.66 -30.29 -7.07
CA GLU A 145 -7.86 -31.69 -7.45
C GLU A 145 -7.77 -32.63 -6.24
N GLU A 146 -6.75 -32.45 -5.39
CA GLU A 146 -6.62 -33.21 -4.15
C GLU A 146 -7.79 -32.95 -3.18
N GLU A 147 -8.20 -31.69 -3.02
CA GLU A 147 -9.33 -31.30 -2.18
C GLU A 147 -10.63 -31.95 -2.67
N LYS A 148 -10.83 -32.04 -3.99
CA LYS A 148 -12.00 -32.71 -4.56
C LYS A 148 -11.99 -34.21 -4.22
N ALA A 149 -10.85 -34.88 -4.38
CA ALA A 149 -10.72 -36.30 -4.08
C ALA A 149 -11.00 -36.60 -2.59
N ILE A 150 -10.45 -35.79 -1.67
CA ILE A 150 -10.71 -35.96 -0.23
C ILE A 150 -12.18 -35.68 0.10
N LYS A 151 -12.80 -34.65 -0.51
CA LYS A 151 -14.23 -34.37 -0.30
C LYS A 151 -15.13 -35.49 -0.79
N GLU A 152 -14.79 -36.13 -1.91
CA GLU A 152 -15.50 -37.30 -2.41
C GLU A 152 -15.42 -38.48 -1.43
N GLN A 153 -14.25 -38.71 -0.81
CA GLN A 153 -14.08 -39.72 0.23
C GLN A 153 -14.91 -39.40 1.49
N ILE A 154 -14.88 -38.14 1.95
CA ILE A 154 -15.69 -37.69 3.08
C ILE A 154 -17.19 -37.89 2.82
N GLU A 155 -17.69 -37.56 1.62
CA GLU A 155 -19.09 -37.78 1.28
C GLU A 155 -19.44 -39.27 1.20
N ALA A 156 -18.52 -40.12 0.74
CA ALA A 156 -18.70 -41.58 0.77
C ALA A 156 -18.80 -42.11 2.21
N ILE A 157 -17.92 -41.68 3.12
CA ILE A 157 -17.98 -42.04 4.55
C ILE A 157 -19.29 -41.57 5.18
N LYS A 158 -19.71 -40.32 4.90
CA LYS A 158 -21.00 -39.82 5.40
C LYS A 158 -22.18 -40.64 4.90
N ALA A 159 -22.14 -41.11 3.66
CA ALA A 159 -23.17 -42.00 3.12
C ALA A 159 -23.16 -43.35 3.86
N GLN A 160 -22.00 -43.96 4.10
CA GLN A 160 -21.87 -45.19 4.88
C GLN A 160 -22.38 -45.02 6.31
N ILE A 161 -22.06 -43.90 6.98
CA ILE A 161 -22.58 -43.59 8.31
C ILE A 161 -24.11 -43.47 8.30
N ARG A 162 -24.71 -42.89 7.26
CA ARG A 162 -26.18 -42.82 7.13
C ARG A 162 -26.78 -44.21 6.95
N GLU A 163 -26.22 -45.03 6.07
CA GLU A 163 -26.66 -46.41 5.85
C GLU A 163 -26.61 -47.25 7.13
N LEU A 164 -25.53 -47.15 7.91
CA LEU A 164 -25.39 -47.84 9.20
C LEU A 164 -26.39 -47.36 10.25
N LYS A 165 -26.76 -46.07 10.24
CA LYS A 165 -27.78 -45.52 11.15
C LYS A 165 -29.20 -45.93 10.77
N ASP A 166 -29.45 -46.16 9.48
CA ASP A 166 -30.76 -46.58 8.97
C ASP A 166 -30.97 -48.10 9.03
N ALA A 167 -29.94 -48.86 9.42
CA ALA A 167 -30.00 -50.31 9.60
C ALA A 167 -30.85 -50.72 10.81
N GLU A 168 -31.47 -51.92 10.74
CA GLU A 168 -32.33 -52.47 11.81
C GLU A 168 -31.58 -52.68 13.13
N ASN A 169 -30.29 -53.02 13.05
CA ASN A 169 -29.37 -53.04 14.19
C ASN A 169 -28.23 -52.06 13.89
N VAL A 170 -28.13 -51.01 14.71
CA VAL A 170 -27.09 -49.99 14.56
C VAL A 170 -25.78 -50.51 15.14
N ASP A 171 -24.73 -50.56 14.30
CA ASP A 171 -23.36 -50.84 14.74
C ASP A 171 -22.68 -49.53 15.15
N GLU A 172 -22.75 -49.22 16.45
CA GLU A 172 -22.16 -47.99 17.01
C GLU A 172 -20.63 -47.97 16.92
N GLU A 173 -19.98 -49.13 16.93
CA GLU A 173 -18.52 -49.27 16.86
C GLU A 173 -18.04 -48.94 15.44
N ALA A 174 -18.67 -49.51 14.40
CA ALA A 174 -18.40 -49.16 13.01
C ALA A 174 -18.68 -47.68 12.70
N ILE A 175 -19.73 -47.09 13.28
CA ILE A 175 -20.01 -45.65 13.14
C ILE A 175 -18.92 -44.80 13.82
N ALA A 176 -18.40 -45.23 14.97
CA ALA A 176 -17.33 -44.51 15.66
C ALA A 176 -16.03 -44.54 14.86
N GLU A 177 -15.66 -45.68 14.28
CA GLU A 177 -14.48 -45.82 13.41
C GLU A 177 -14.58 -44.91 12.18
N LEU A 178 -15.72 -44.92 11.47
CA LEU A 178 -15.94 -44.06 10.31
C LEU A 178 -15.91 -42.56 10.65
N LYS A 179 -16.34 -42.16 11.85
CA LYS A 179 -16.25 -40.76 12.30
C LYS A 179 -14.81 -40.33 12.59
N GLU A 180 -13.98 -41.20 13.15
CA GLU A 180 -12.55 -40.91 13.32
C GLU A 180 -11.85 -40.86 11.96
N GLU A 181 -12.23 -41.70 10.99
CA GLU A 181 -11.72 -41.62 9.62
C GLU A 181 -12.14 -40.30 8.92
N GLU A 182 -13.40 -39.89 9.04
CA GLU A 182 -13.89 -38.59 8.54
C GLU A 182 -13.07 -37.43 9.14
N LYS A 183 -12.81 -37.47 10.45
CA LYS A 183 -12.02 -36.46 11.16
C LYS A 183 -10.57 -36.45 10.68
N ALA A 184 -9.94 -37.62 10.52
CA ALA A 184 -8.58 -37.74 10.01
C ALA A 184 -8.44 -37.13 8.60
N LEU A 185 -9.41 -37.36 7.71
CA LEU A 185 -9.43 -36.73 6.37
C LEU A 185 -9.60 -35.21 6.45
N HIS A 186 -10.39 -34.70 7.39
CA HIS A 186 -10.51 -33.26 7.63
C HIS A 186 -9.20 -32.64 8.12
N ASP A 187 -8.48 -33.33 9.02
CA ASP A 187 -7.17 -32.90 9.51
C ASP A 187 -6.12 -32.95 8.39
N GLU A 188 -6.07 -34.02 7.57
CA GLU A 188 -5.20 -34.12 6.39
C GLU A 188 -5.45 -32.95 5.41
N LEU A 189 -6.73 -32.66 5.11
CA LEU A 189 -7.08 -31.56 4.22
C LEU A 189 -6.62 -30.20 4.78
N LYS A 190 -6.64 -30.04 6.10
CA LYS A 190 -6.14 -28.83 6.77
C LYS A 190 -4.62 -28.73 6.64
N GLU A 191 -3.88 -29.80 6.93
CA GLU A 191 -2.43 -29.83 6.83
C GLU A 191 -1.93 -29.54 5.40
N LYS A 192 -2.55 -30.18 4.40
CA LYS A 192 -2.22 -29.92 2.99
C LYS A 192 -2.47 -28.48 2.59
N ARG A 193 -3.60 -27.89 3.03
CA ARG A 193 -3.92 -26.48 2.78
C ARG A 193 -2.90 -25.55 3.41
N ASP A 194 -2.49 -25.83 4.65
CA ASP A 194 -1.48 -25.04 5.36
C ASP A 194 -0.11 -25.15 4.66
N ALA A 195 0.25 -26.32 4.16
CA ALA A 195 1.47 -26.54 3.39
C ALA A 195 1.45 -25.76 2.06
N VAL A 196 0.34 -25.79 1.32
CA VAL A 196 0.15 -25.02 0.08
C VAL A 196 0.23 -23.52 0.36
N ASN A 197 -0.43 -23.04 1.42
CA ASN A 197 -0.37 -21.63 1.82
C ASN A 197 1.06 -21.19 2.16
N LYS A 198 1.82 -22.01 2.88
CA LYS A 198 3.25 -21.72 3.18
C LYS A 198 4.08 -21.60 1.90
N LYS A 199 3.88 -22.49 0.92
CA LYS A 199 4.56 -22.41 -0.38
C LYS A 199 4.19 -21.15 -1.14
N ILE A 200 2.90 -20.80 -1.19
CA ILE A 200 2.42 -19.56 -1.84
C ILE A 200 3.05 -18.32 -1.18
N GLU A 201 3.11 -18.26 0.15
CA GLU A 201 3.74 -17.14 0.85
C GLU A 201 5.25 -17.06 0.62
N ARG A 202 5.94 -18.20 0.43
CA ARG A 202 7.34 -18.21 -0.01
C ARG A 202 7.47 -17.65 -1.43
N ILE A 203 6.67 -18.13 -2.39
CA ILE A 203 6.69 -17.62 -3.77
C ILE A 203 6.51 -16.10 -3.82
N LYS A 204 5.56 -15.55 -3.05
CA LYS A 204 5.37 -14.10 -2.95
C LYS A 204 6.58 -13.35 -2.40
N LYS A 205 7.28 -13.91 -1.42
CA LYS A 205 8.51 -13.31 -0.89
C LYS A 205 9.65 -13.38 -1.90
N VAL A 206 9.77 -14.50 -2.62
CA VAL A 206 10.78 -14.69 -3.67
C VAL A 206 10.55 -13.71 -4.81
N ALA A 207 9.29 -13.55 -5.25
CA ALA A 207 8.92 -12.54 -6.23
C ALA A 207 9.30 -11.11 -5.80
N LYS A 208 9.23 -10.83 -4.49
CA LYS A 208 9.50 -9.49 -3.96
C LYS A 208 10.97 -9.20 -3.70
N TYR A 209 11.73 -10.18 -3.20
CA TYR A 209 13.09 -9.98 -2.70
C TYR A 209 14.15 -10.80 -3.44
N GLY A 210 13.75 -11.76 -4.28
CA GLY A 210 14.63 -12.75 -4.90
C GLY A 210 14.80 -14.02 -4.07
N GLU A 211 15.17 -15.11 -4.74
CA GLU A 211 15.34 -16.44 -4.14
C GLU A 211 16.50 -16.47 -3.15
N ASP A 212 17.64 -15.88 -3.51
CA ASP A 212 18.84 -15.84 -2.66
C ASP A 212 18.57 -15.09 -1.34
N ALA A 213 17.90 -13.94 -1.42
CA ALA A 213 17.53 -13.14 -0.25
C ALA A 213 16.55 -13.91 0.68
N VAL A 214 15.56 -14.61 0.11
CA VAL A 214 14.62 -15.41 0.91
C VAL A 214 15.34 -16.57 1.59
N ASN A 215 16.23 -17.26 0.88
CA ASN A 215 17.00 -18.37 1.45
C ASN A 215 17.93 -17.89 2.57
N GLU A 216 18.59 -16.74 2.41
CA GLU A 216 19.43 -16.15 3.46
C GLU A 216 18.60 -15.75 4.70
N ILE A 217 17.43 -15.15 4.51
CA ILE A 217 16.51 -14.83 5.63
C ILE A 217 16.02 -16.09 6.36
N GLU A 218 15.71 -17.15 5.62
CA GLU A 218 15.28 -18.43 6.20
C GLU A 218 16.42 -19.08 7.01
N ALA A 219 17.65 -19.04 6.49
CA ALA A 219 18.84 -19.52 7.20
C ALA A 219 19.10 -18.74 8.50
N LEU A 220 19.11 -17.40 8.45
CA LEU A 220 19.32 -16.56 9.64
C LEU A 220 18.28 -16.83 10.75
N LYS A 221 17.03 -17.08 10.37
CA LYS A 221 15.97 -17.42 11.32
C LYS A 221 16.13 -18.81 11.91
N ALA A 222 16.62 -19.77 11.13
CA ALA A 222 16.92 -21.11 11.61
C ALA A 222 18.06 -21.06 12.63
N ASP A 223 19.17 -20.40 12.27
CA ASP A 223 20.34 -20.24 13.15
C ASP A 223 19.95 -19.54 14.47
N PHE A 224 19.20 -18.42 14.39
CA PHE A 224 18.73 -17.72 15.59
C PHE A 224 17.80 -18.59 16.46
N LYS A 225 16.97 -19.43 15.84
CA LYS A 225 16.07 -20.32 16.61
C LYS A 225 16.87 -21.36 17.40
N GLU A 226 17.95 -21.90 16.83
CA GLU A 226 18.83 -22.82 17.55
C GLU A 226 19.51 -22.13 18.74
N GLU A 227 20.02 -20.90 18.54
CA GLU A 227 20.61 -20.10 19.62
C GLU A 227 19.57 -19.71 20.69
N GLU A 228 18.35 -19.36 20.28
CA GLU A 228 17.26 -18.98 21.18
C GLU A 228 16.86 -20.15 22.10
N GLU A 229 16.73 -21.36 21.56
CA GLU A 229 16.41 -22.54 22.38
C GLU A 229 17.55 -22.87 23.35
N ALA A 230 18.82 -22.76 22.94
CA ALA A 230 19.96 -22.97 23.83
C ALA A 230 19.99 -21.96 25.00
N ILE A 231 19.70 -20.68 24.75
CA ILE A 231 19.64 -19.66 25.81
C ILE A 231 18.42 -19.90 26.72
N LYS A 232 17.27 -20.30 26.17
CA LYS A 232 16.08 -20.64 26.98
C LYS A 232 16.34 -21.81 27.91
N GLU A 233 17.05 -22.84 27.45
CA GLU A 233 17.44 -23.97 28.28
C GLU A 233 18.33 -23.53 29.46
N GLN A 234 19.29 -22.62 29.23
CA GLN A 234 20.13 -22.05 30.29
C GLN A 234 19.29 -21.24 31.30
N ILE A 235 18.37 -20.41 30.81
CA ILE A 235 17.46 -19.62 31.66
C ILE A 235 16.59 -20.54 32.53
N GLU A 236 16.04 -21.61 31.97
CA GLU A 236 15.23 -22.56 32.75
C GLU A 236 16.08 -23.33 33.78
N ALA A 237 17.33 -23.65 33.47
CA ALA A 237 18.27 -24.23 34.44
C ALA A 237 18.57 -23.27 35.60
N ILE A 238 18.83 -21.99 35.32
CA ILE A 238 19.04 -20.95 36.35
C ILE A 238 17.78 -20.78 37.21
N LYS A 239 16.59 -20.74 36.60
CA LYS A 239 15.33 -20.68 37.36
C LYS A 239 15.13 -21.88 38.27
N ALA A 240 15.55 -23.08 37.85
CA ALA A 240 15.52 -24.27 38.68
C ALA A 240 16.48 -24.13 39.87
N GLN A 241 17.72 -23.69 39.64
CA GLN A 241 18.70 -23.43 40.72
C GLN A 241 18.20 -22.38 41.72
N ILE A 242 17.59 -21.29 41.25
CA ILE A 242 16.98 -20.27 42.12
C ILE A 242 15.86 -20.88 42.98
N ARG A 243 15.04 -21.79 42.43
CA ARG A 243 13.99 -22.48 43.20
C ARG A 243 14.61 -23.38 44.27
N GLU A 244 15.61 -24.17 43.92
CA GLU A 244 16.32 -25.04 44.86
C GLU A 244 16.95 -24.26 46.03
N LEU A 245 17.58 -23.12 45.74
CA LEU A 245 18.17 -22.25 46.77
C LEU A 245 17.11 -21.61 47.69
N LYS A 246 15.93 -21.28 47.15
CA LYS A 246 14.81 -20.76 47.95
C LYS A 246 14.17 -21.81 48.85
N ASP A 247 14.17 -23.07 48.41
CA ASP A 247 13.58 -24.19 49.14
C ASP A 247 14.58 -24.79 50.17
N ALA A 248 15.83 -24.34 50.19
CA ALA A 248 16.84 -24.77 51.15
C ALA A 248 16.54 -24.27 52.58
N GLU A 249 16.98 -25.03 53.59
CA GLU A 249 16.78 -24.70 55.01
C GLU A 249 17.42 -23.37 55.42
N ASN A 250 18.55 -23.02 54.80
CA ASN A 250 19.17 -21.70 54.89
C ASN A 250 19.23 -21.09 53.49
N VAL A 251 18.47 -20.03 53.27
CA VAL A 251 18.43 -19.33 51.98
C VAL A 251 19.68 -18.47 51.82
N ASP A 252 20.42 -18.72 50.75
CA ASP A 252 21.54 -17.88 50.31
C ASP A 252 21.04 -16.79 49.37
N GLU A 253 20.73 -15.62 49.95
CA GLU A 253 20.21 -14.47 49.19
C GLU A 253 21.24 -13.89 48.21
N GLU A 254 22.54 -14.03 48.49
CA GLU A 254 23.63 -13.53 47.64
C GLU A 254 23.75 -14.40 46.38
N ALA A 255 23.76 -15.73 46.53
CA ALA A 255 23.74 -16.65 45.40
C ALA A 255 22.48 -16.50 44.54
N ILE A 256 21.31 -16.23 45.14
CA ILE A 256 20.08 -15.93 44.40
C ILE A 256 20.19 -14.61 43.62
N ALA A 257 20.83 -13.59 44.19
CA ALA A 257 21.02 -12.31 43.51
C ALA A 257 21.96 -12.45 42.31
N GLU A 258 23.05 -13.20 42.44
CA GLU A 258 23.98 -13.50 41.34
C GLU A 258 23.28 -14.23 40.19
N LEU A 259 22.53 -15.29 40.48
CA LEU A 259 21.77 -16.04 39.47
C LEU A 259 20.70 -15.20 38.76
N LYS A 260 20.10 -14.22 39.45
CA LYS A 260 19.14 -13.29 38.82
C LYS A 260 19.81 -12.29 37.87
N GLU A 261 21.01 -11.82 38.20
CA GLU A 261 21.79 -10.99 37.27
C GLU A 261 22.26 -11.82 36.07
N GLU A 262 22.62 -13.10 36.26
CA GLU A 262 22.94 -14.01 35.15
C GLU A 262 21.72 -14.28 34.25
N GLU A 263 20.53 -14.54 34.83
CA GLU A 263 19.28 -14.67 34.08
C GLU A 263 18.97 -13.41 33.25
N LYS A 264 19.17 -12.23 33.85
CA LYS A 264 18.99 -10.95 33.17
C LYS A 264 19.99 -10.74 32.03
N ALA A 265 21.26 -11.07 32.25
CA ALA A 265 22.31 -10.98 31.24
C ALA A 265 21.99 -11.88 30.02
N LEU A 266 21.49 -13.10 30.24
CA LEU A 266 21.04 -13.99 29.15
C LEU A 266 19.84 -13.42 28.39
N HIS A 267 18.90 -12.78 29.10
CA HIS A 267 17.78 -12.09 28.44
C HIS A 267 18.25 -10.91 27.58
N ASP A 268 19.22 -10.13 28.06
CA ASP A 268 19.82 -9.03 27.32
C ASP A 268 20.61 -9.55 26.10
N GLU A 269 21.41 -10.62 26.25
CA GLU A 269 22.11 -11.28 25.14
C GLU A 269 21.13 -11.76 24.04
N LEU A 270 20.05 -12.43 24.43
CA LEU A 270 19.04 -12.89 23.49
C LEU A 270 18.40 -11.73 22.73
N LYS A 271 18.17 -10.60 23.40
CA LYS A 271 17.65 -9.38 22.78
C LYS A 271 18.64 -8.80 21.78
N GLU A 272 19.92 -8.68 22.15
CA GLU A 272 20.96 -8.16 21.25
C GLU A 272 21.12 -9.02 20.00
N LYS A 273 21.13 -10.35 20.15
CA LYS A 273 21.18 -11.29 19.02
C LYS A 273 19.97 -11.16 18.11
N ARG A 274 18.77 -11.02 18.68
CA ARG A 274 17.53 -10.80 17.92
C ARG A 274 17.58 -9.49 17.13
N ASP A 275 18.06 -8.42 17.76
CA ASP A 275 18.19 -7.10 17.13
C ASP A 275 19.22 -7.13 16.00
N ALA A 276 20.35 -7.83 16.19
CA ALA A 276 21.36 -8.03 15.17
C ALA A 276 20.81 -8.85 13.97
N MET A 277 20.09 -9.94 14.23
CA MET A 277 19.41 -10.72 13.18
C MET A 277 18.42 -9.84 12.40
N ASN A 278 17.57 -9.08 13.10
CA ASN A 278 16.58 -8.21 12.46
C ASN A 278 17.23 -7.17 11.55
N LYS A 279 18.32 -6.54 11.99
CA LYS A 279 19.10 -5.60 11.15
C LYS A 279 19.63 -6.26 9.88
N LYS A 280 20.20 -7.47 9.98
CA LYS A 280 20.65 -8.23 8.79
C LYS A 280 19.48 -8.54 7.86
N ILE A 281 18.34 -8.99 8.38
CA ILE A 281 17.14 -9.28 7.60
C ILE A 281 16.61 -8.01 6.90
N GLU A 282 16.62 -6.86 7.58
CA GLU A 282 16.22 -5.59 6.98
C GLU A 282 17.12 -5.20 5.81
N ARG A 283 18.45 -5.33 5.99
CA ARG A 283 19.42 -5.11 4.92
C ARG A 283 19.18 -6.04 3.73
N ILE A 284 19.03 -7.35 3.97
CA ILE A 284 18.79 -8.34 2.91
C ILE A 284 17.53 -8.01 2.12
N LYS A 285 16.44 -7.63 2.80
CA LYS A 285 15.20 -7.21 2.11
C LYS A 285 15.41 -5.96 1.27
N LEU A 286 16.16 -5.00 1.79
CA LEU A 286 16.38 -3.73 1.12
C LEU A 286 17.25 -3.92 -0.13
N VAL A 287 18.31 -4.74 -0.04
CA VAL A 287 19.11 -5.19 -1.19
C VAL A 287 18.26 -6.00 -2.17
N GLY A 288 17.42 -6.91 -1.70
CA GLY A 288 16.54 -7.71 -2.56
C GLY A 288 15.49 -6.90 -3.30
N GLU A 289 14.99 -5.81 -2.70
CA GLU A 289 13.94 -4.97 -3.28
C GLU A 289 14.49 -3.81 -4.14
N PHE A 290 15.67 -3.27 -3.81
CA PHE A 290 16.21 -2.04 -4.43
C PHE A 290 17.66 -2.17 -4.93
N GLY A 291 18.33 -3.29 -4.70
CA GLY A 291 19.73 -3.51 -5.07
C GLY A 291 20.75 -3.01 -4.04
N GLU A 292 22.01 -3.39 -4.23
CA GLU A 292 23.09 -3.15 -3.26
C GLU A 292 23.49 -1.67 -3.16
N GLU A 293 23.53 -0.94 -4.28
CA GLU A 293 23.90 0.48 -4.32
C GLU A 293 22.92 1.33 -3.52
N ALA A 294 21.62 1.21 -3.82
CA ALA A 294 20.55 1.89 -3.09
C ALA A 294 20.55 1.52 -1.61
N ALA A 295 20.86 0.26 -1.28
CA ALA A 295 20.92 -0.19 0.10
C ALA A 295 22.05 0.45 0.89
N ASN A 296 23.24 0.50 0.32
CA ASN A 296 24.38 1.13 0.95
C ASN A 296 24.14 2.65 1.14
N GLU A 297 23.53 3.32 0.15
CA GLU A 297 23.19 4.74 0.27
C GLU A 297 22.17 5.01 1.37
N ILE A 298 21.09 4.21 1.46
CA ILE A 298 20.08 4.34 2.52
C ILE A 298 20.69 4.06 3.90
N GLU A 299 21.56 3.06 4.03
CA GLU A 299 22.24 2.76 5.29
C GLU A 299 23.18 3.90 5.72
N ALA A 300 23.93 4.48 4.78
CA ALA A 300 24.79 5.63 5.04
C ALA A 300 23.98 6.84 5.54
N LEU A 301 22.90 7.20 4.83
CA LEU A 301 22.03 8.31 5.24
C LEU A 301 21.41 8.11 6.62
N LYS A 302 21.01 6.87 6.96
CA LYS A 302 20.49 6.54 8.30
C LYS A 302 21.57 6.62 9.37
N ALA A 303 22.80 6.22 9.06
CA ALA A 303 23.93 6.32 9.98
C ALA A 303 24.27 7.78 10.27
N ASP A 304 24.41 8.60 9.23
CA ASP A 304 24.70 10.03 9.34
C ASP A 304 23.60 10.75 10.15
N PHE A 305 22.32 10.49 9.84
CA PHE A 305 21.22 11.08 10.61
C PHE A 305 21.20 10.64 12.07
N LYS A 306 21.59 9.40 12.37
CA LYS A 306 21.62 8.92 13.75
C LYS A 306 22.64 9.69 14.58
N GLU A 307 23.80 10.04 14.02
CA GLU A 307 24.79 10.87 14.71
C GLU A 307 24.24 12.28 14.98
N GLU A 308 23.56 12.89 14.01
CA GLU A 308 22.91 14.19 14.19
C GLU A 308 21.76 14.14 15.20
N GLU A 309 20.94 13.08 15.16
CA GLU A 309 19.80 12.88 16.06
C GLU A 309 20.28 12.77 17.52
N GLU A 310 21.33 11.99 17.77
CA GLU A 310 21.87 11.86 19.13
C GLU A 310 22.47 13.19 19.63
N ALA A 311 23.16 13.94 18.78
CA ALA A 311 23.68 15.27 19.15
C ALA A 311 22.56 16.26 19.53
N ILE A 312 21.44 16.27 18.78
CA ILE A 312 20.28 17.11 19.12
C ILE A 312 19.61 16.62 20.41
N LYS A 313 19.47 15.30 20.60
CA LYS A 313 18.89 14.74 21.84
C LYS A 313 19.73 15.10 23.08
N GLU A 314 21.05 15.05 22.97
CA GLU A 314 21.94 15.47 24.06
C GLU A 314 21.73 16.95 24.43
N GLN A 315 21.57 17.83 23.45
CA GLN A 315 21.25 19.24 23.68
C GLN A 315 19.88 19.41 24.36
N ILE A 316 18.86 18.69 23.89
CA ILE A 316 17.52 18.70 24.50
C ILE A 316 17.58 18.25 25.96
N GLU A 317 18.29 17.17 26.27
CA GLU A 317 18.43 16.70 27.65
C GLU A 317 19.22 17.69 28.53
N ALA A 318 20.24 18.36 27.98
CA ALA A 318 20.95 19.43 28.67
C ALA A 318 20.02 20.62 29.01
N ILE A 319 19.20 21.06 28.05
CA ILE A 319 18.20 22.13 28.28
C ILE A 319 17.18 21.69 29.34
N LYS A 320 16.67 20.45 29.28
CA LYS A 320 15.76 19.93 30.32
C LYS A 320 16.38 19.92 31.70
N ALA A 321 17.67 19.61 31.81
CA ALA A 321 18.40 19.67 33.08
C ALA A 321 18.49 21.13 33.58
N GLN A 322 18.84 22.09 32.72
CA GLN A 322 18.87 23.52 33.09
C GLN A 322 17.49 24.03 33.54
N ILE A 323 16.41 23.64 32.85
CA ILE A 323 15.04 23.98 33.25
C ILE A 323 14.71 23.40 34.65
N ARG A 324 15.15 22.18 34.97
CA ARG A 324 14.95 21.59 36.30
C ARG A 324 15.71 22.37 37.36
N GLU A 325 16.97 22.70 37.11
CA GLU A 325 17.80 23.50 38.03
C GLU A 325 17.18 24.88 38.32
N LEU A 326 16.68 25.58 37.29
CA LEU A 326 16.02 26.87 37.46
C LEU A 326 14.70 26.78 38.24
N LYS A 327 13.96 25.67 38.11
CA LYS A 327 12.73 25.43 38.89
C LYS A 327 13.00 25.11 40.35
N ASP A 328 14.13 24.48 40.64
CA ASP A 328 14.54 24.09 41.99
C ASP A 328 15.25 25.24 42.74
N ALA A 329 15.53 26.36 42.06
CA ALA A 329 16.15 27.55 42.65
C ALA A 329 15.20 28.28 43.63
N GLU A 330 15.77 28.94 44.64
CA GLU A 330 15.01 29.70 45.67
C GLU A 330 14.17 30.84 45.07
N ASN A 331 14.66 31.47 44.01
CA ASN A 331 13.91 32.43 43.20
C ASN A 331 13.83 31.89 41.77
N VAL A 332 12.63 31.52 41.35
CA VAL A 332 12.39 30.98 40.00
C VAL A 332 12.40 32.12 38.99
N ASP A 333 13.28 32.02 37.99
CA ASP A 333 13.30 32.91 36.83
C ASP A 333 12.38 32.35 35.73
N GLU A 334 11.14 32.80 35.73
CA GLU A 334 10.14 32.34 34.76
C GLU A 334 10.45 32.77 33.32
N GLU A 335 11.19 33.87 33.13
CA GLU A 335 11.57 34.40 31.82
C GLU A 335 12.67 33.52 31.21
N ALA A 336 13.72 33.19 31.98
CA ALA A 336 14.76 32.25 31.56
C ALA A 336 14.21 30.84 31.27
N ILE A 337 13.24 30.36 32.05
CA ILE A 337 12.57 29.07 31.78
C ILE A 337 11.76 29.14 30.48
N ALA A 338 11.11 30.26 30.17
CA ALA A 338 10.34 30.43 28.94
C ALA A 338 11.26 30.42 27.70
N GLU A 339 12.40 31.10 27.77
CA GLU A 339 13.41 31.10 26.70
C GLU A 339 13.94 29.69 26.42
N LEU A 340 14.33 28.94 27.46
CA LEU A 340 14.82 27.56 27.31
C LEU A 340 13.76 26.61 26.74
N LYS A 341 12.48 26.82 27.04
CA LYS A 341 11.39 26.01 26.45
C LYS A 341 11.18 26.29 24.97
N GLU A 342 11.33 27.54 24.53
CA GLU A 342 11.28 27.86 23.10
C GLU A 342 12.50 27.29 22.38
N GLU A 343 13.68 27.26 23.01
CA GLU A 343 14.88 26.60 22.46
C GLU A 343 14.70 25.07 22.37
N GLU A 344 14.18 24.41 23.42
CA GLU A 344 13.83 22.98 23.40
C GLU A 344 12.86 22.66 22.25
N LYS A 345 11.85 23.51 22.06
CA LYS A 345 10.87 23.36 20.98
C LYS A 345 11.49 23.56 19.61
N ALA A 346 12.36 24.56 19.44
CA ALA A 346 13.06 24.80 18.18
C ALA A 346 13.94 23.60 17.79
N LEU A 347 14.64 22.98 18.73
CA LEU A 347 15.41 21.75 18.49
C LEU A 347 14.52 20.56 18.11
N HIS A 348 13.34 20.44 18.72
CA HIS A 348 12.36 19.42 18.32
C HIS A 348 11.83 19.64 16.90
N ASP A 349 11.57 20.88 16.52
CA ASP A 349 11.14 21.24 15.17
C ASP A 349 12.27 21.00 14.15
N GLU A 350 13.52 21.37 14.46
CA GLU A 350 14.71 21.07 13.64
C GLU A 350 14.88 19.56 13.42
N LEU A 351 14.79 18.77 14.50
CA LEU A 351 14.93 17.31 14.41
C LEU A 351 13.84 16.71 13.51
N LYS A 352 12.63 17.26 13.58
CA LYS A 352 11.52 16.84 12.71
C LYS A 352 11.81 17.17 11.25
N GLU A 353 12.26 18.39 10.94
CA GLU A 353 12.60 18.80 9.58
C GLU A 353 13.69 17.91 8.98
N LYS A 354 14.79 17.67 9.72
CA LYS A 354 15.86 16.77 9.28
C LYS A 354 15.39 15.34 9.03
N ARG A 355 14.48 14.83 9.88
CA ARG A 355 13.89 13.50 9.68
C ARG A 355 13.01 13.44 8.43
N ASP A 356 12.23 14.48 8.19
CA ASP A 356 11.37 14.56 7.01
C ASP A 356 12.23 14.66 5.73
N GLU A 357 13.34 15.42 5.76
CA GLU A 357 14.34 15.45 4.68
C GLU A 357 14.99 14.08 4.44
N LEU A 358 15.38 13.37 5.51
CA LEU A 358 15.94 12.02 5.41
C LEU A 358 14.95 11.07 4.73
N HIS A 359 13.68 11.09 5.15
CA HIS A 359 12.64 10.26 4.56
C HIS A 359 12.46 10.55 3.07
N ASN A 360 12.45 11.83 2.68
CA ASN A 360 12.33 12.23 1.29
C ASN A 360 13.51 11.74 0.43
N LYS A 361 14.74 11.85 0.93
CA LYS A 361 15.94 11.32 0.25
C LYS A 361 15.87 9.81 0.08
N ILE A 362 15.54 9.09 1.15
CA ILE A 362 15.40 7.62 1.13
C ILE A 362 14.33 7.18 0.14
N ASP A 363 13.18 7.86 0.11
CA ASP A 363 12.11 7.50 -0.80
C ASP A 363 12.46 7.79 -2.26
N ARG A 364 13.17 8.90 -2.54
CA ARG A 364 13.74 9.14 -3.87
C ARG A 364 14.68 8.01 -4.29
N ILE A 365 15.61 7.59 -3.44
CA ILE A 365 16.54 6.48 -3.73
C ILE A 365 15.80 5.20 -4.10
N LYS A 366 14.76 4.82 -3.32
CA LYS A 366 13.94 3.64 -3.61
C LYS A 366 13.22 3.76 -4.96
N LEU A 367 12.70 4.94 -5.26
CA LEU A 367 11.99 5.20 -6.52
C LEU A 367 12.92 5.14 -7.72
N VAL A 368 14.11 5.72 -7.61
CA VAL A 368 15.18 5.65 -8.62
C VAL A 368 15.61 4.20 -8.83
N ALA A 369 15.82 3.43 -7.76
CA ALA A 369 16.16 2.02 -7.86
C ALA A 369 15.08 1.19 -8.59
N LYS A 370 13.81 1.55 -8.41
CA LYS A 370 12.68 0.82 -8.98
C LYS A 370 12.34 1.22 -10.42
N TYR A 371 12.44 2.51 -10.75
CA TYR A 371 11.96 3.05 -12.03
C TYR A 371 13.07 3.66 -12.90
N GLY A 372 14.25 3.89 -12.35
CA GLY A 372 15.39 4.52 -13.01
C GLY A 372 15.42 6.04 -12.82
N GLU A 373 16.63 6.61 -12.79
CA GLU A 373 16.86 8.04 -12.59
C GLU A 373 16.15 8.90 -13.64
N ASP A 374 16.21 8.51 -14.92
CA ASP A 374 15.58 9.26 -16.03
C ASP A 374 14.07 9.40 -15.84
N VAL A 375 13.41 8.34 -15.35
CA VAL A 375 11.94 8.32 -15.13
C VAL A 375 11.57 9.23 -13.97
N ILE A 376 12.35 9.19 -12.88
CA ILE A 376 12.14 10.05 -11.72
C ILE A 376 12.39 11.51 -12.09
N ALA A 377 13.44 11.79 -12.87
CA ALA A 377 13.74 13.13 -13.36
C ALA A 377 12.60 13.68 -14.25
N GLU A 378 12.03 12.88 -15.16
CA GLU A 378 10.89 13.33 -15.98
C GLU A 378 9.66 13.67 -15.12
N ILE A 379 9.42 12.92 -14.04
CA ILE A 379 8.32 13.20 -13.10
C ILE A 379 8.60 14.48 -12.30
N GLU A 380 9.83 14.67 -11.81
CA GLU A 380 10.25 15.90 -11.11
C GLU A 380 10.07 17.13 -12.02
N GLU A 381 10.49 17.04 -13.29
CA GLU A 381 10.31 18.10 -14.28
C GLU A 381 8.83 18.41 -14.55
N ALA A 382 8.00 17.37 -14.74
CA ALA A 382 6.56 17.55 -14.91
C ALA A 382 5.93 18.22 -13.69
N TYR A 383 6.32 17.80 -12.48
CA TYR A 383 5.81 18.36 -11.24
C TYR A 383 6.13 19.84 -11.09
N VAL A 384 7.36 20.25 -11.41
CA VAL A 384 7.77 21.66 -11.41
C VAL A 384 6.96 22.45 -12.44
N ALA A 385 6.89 21.98 -13.69
CA ALA A 385 6.22 22.71 -14.77
C ALA A 385 4.71 22.90 -14.54
N PHE A 386 4.00 21.88 -14.04
CA PHE A 386 2.59 22.01 -13.69
C PHE A 386 2.40 22.78 -12.37
N GLY A 387 3.32 22.64 -11.42
CA GLY A 387 3.33 23.38 -10.17
C GLY A 387 3.42 24.90 -10.37
N GLU A 388 4.24 25.35 -11.32
CA GLU A 388 4.34 26.76 -11.73
C GLU A 388 3.01 27.27 -12.31
N LYS A 389 2.41 26.53 -13.24
CA LYS A 389 1.10 26.90 -13.83
C LYS A 389 -0.01 26.97 -12.79
N ILE A 390 -0.07 26.01 -11.87
CA ILE A 390 -1.07 25.97 -10.80
C ILE A 390 -0.89 27.16 -9.87
N ALA A 391 0.36 27.50 -9.51
CA ALA A 391 0.65 28.67 -8.68
C ALA A 391 0.23 29.98 -9.35
N GLU A 392 0.50 30.15 -10.66
CA GLU A 392 0.02 31.31 -11.43
C GLU A 392 -1.52 31.42 -11.43
N LEU A 393 -2.22 30.31 -11.60
CA LEU A 393 -3.70 30.28 -11.55
C LEU A 393 -4.23 30.57 -10.14
N GLU A 394 -3.56 30.10 -9.10
CA GLU A 394 -3.93 30.36 -7.71
C GLU A 394 -3.68 31.83 -7.32
N GLU A 395 -2.61 32.45 -7.82
CA GLU A 395 -2.37 33.88 -7.67
C GLU A 395 -3.47 34.71 -8.37
N GLN A 396 -3.85 34.35 -9.59
CA GLN A 396 -4.96 34.99 -10.30
C GLN A 396 -6.28 34.84 -9.53
N LYS A 397 -6.53 33.66 -8.96
CA LYS A 397 -7.72 33.40 -8.14
C LYS A 397 -7.74 34.24 -6.87
N GLU A 398 -6.61 34.41 -6.18
CA GLU A 398 -6.56 35.28 -5.00
C GLU A 398 -6.81 36.75 -5.36
N LYS A 399 -6.28 37.24 -6.49
CA LYS A 399 -6.62 38.59 -7.00
C LYS A 399 -8.12 38.76 -7.23
N VAL A 400 -8.78 37.79 -7.87
CA VAL A 400 -10.25 37.82 -8.09
C VAL A 400 -11.02 37.81 -6.76
N LYS A 401 -10.55 37.07 -5.75
CA LYS A 401 -11.17 37.08 -4.41
C LYS A 401 -11.03 38.43 -3.72
N GLU A 402 -9.88 39.08 -3.83
CA GLU A 402 -9.66 40.42 -3.30
C GLU A 402 -10.56 41.45 -3.99
N GLU A 403 -10.69 41.38 -5.33
CA GLU A 403 -11.61 42.23 -6.10
C GLU A 403 -13.08 42.00 -5.69
N LEU A 404 -13.51 40.75 -5.52
CA LEU A 404 -14.84 40.42 -4.99
C LEU A 404 -15.09 41.00 -3.61
N LYS A 405 -14.07 40.99 -2.74
CA LYS A 405 -14.17 41.57 -1.39
C LYS A 405 -14.31 43.09 -1.47
N ALA A 406 -13.45 43.76 -2.23
CA ALA A 406 -13.50 45.21 -2.43
C ALA A 406 -14.83 45.67 -3.05
N LEU A 407 -15.35 44.91 -4.01
CA LEU A 407 -16.63 45.20 -4.66
C LEU A 407 -17.83 45.09 -3.70
N ARG A 408 -17.79 44.15 -2.75
CA ARG A 408 -18.82 43.99 -1.71
C ARG A 408 -18.75 45.05 -0.61
N GLU A 409 -17.58 45.64 -0.39
CA GLU A 409 -17.39 46.73 0.58
C GLU A 409 -18.00 48.06 0.07
N ASN A 410 -18.01 48.27 -1.25
CA ASN A 410 -18.65 49.43 -1.87
C ASN A 410 -20.17 49.26 -2.01
N LYS A 411 -20.95 50.16 -1.38
CA LYS A 411 -22.43 50.16 -1.46
C LYS A 411 -22.97 51.32 -2.29
N PRO A 412 -23.95 51.07 -3.19
CA PRO A 412 -24.57 49.78 -3.49
C PRO A 412 -23.65 48.85 -4.30
N VAL A 413 -23.72 47.55 -4.02
CA VAL A 413 -22.91 46.54 -4.73
C VAL A 413 -23.40 46.41 -6.17
N ASP A 414 -22.47 46.48 -7.12
CA ASP A 414 -22.74 46.18 -8.52
C ASP A 414 -22.93 44.66 -8.68
N LYS A 415 -24.18 44.23 -8.83
CA LYS A 415 -24.52 42.81 -8.91
C LYS A 415 -24.04 42.14 -10.20
N ASP A 416 -23.91 42.91 -11.28
CA ASP A 416 -23.48 42.36 -12.57
C ASP A 416 -21.97 42.09 -12.53
N ALA A 417 -21.19 43.05 -12.01
CA ALA A 417 -19.76 42.87 -11.76
C ALA A 417 -19.47 41.77 -10.72
N GLU A 418 -20.29 41.65 -9.65
CA GLU A 418 -20.14 40.55 -8.68
C GLU A 418 -20.39 39.19 -9.34
N LYS A 419 -21.34 39.10 -10.26
CA LYS A 419 -21.66 37.85 -10.97
C LYS A 419 -20.53 37.45 -11.90
N GLU A 420 -19.98 38.39 -12.67
CA GLU A 420 -18.85 38.16 -13.57
C GLU A 420 -17.60 37.69 -12.81
N LEU A 421 -17.28 38.34 -11.69
CA LEU A 421 -16.16 37.92 -10.84
C LEU A 421 -16.36 36.54 -10.19
N LYS A 422 -17.59 36.13 -9.86
CA LYS A 422 -17.88 34.76 -9.40
C LYS A 422 -17.73 33.73 -10.51
N GLU A 423 -18.12 34.07 -11.74
CA GLU A 423 -17.96 33.18 -12.90
C GLU A 423 -16.47 32.99 -13.23
N THR A 424 -15.65 34.04 -13.13
CA THR A 424 -14.19 33.93 -13.30
C THR A 424 -13.53 33.13 -12.18
N GLU A 425 -13.91 33.34 -10.91
CA GLU A 425 -13.42 32.51 -9.79
C GLU A 425 -13.74 31.02 -10.01
N LYS A 426 -14.97 30.72 -10.47
CA LYS A 426 -15.36 29.34 -10.80
C LYS A 426 -14.53 28.78 -11.94
N SER A 427 -14.32 29.55 -13.02
CA SER A 427 -13.52 29.10 -14.15
C SER A 427 -12.07 28.83 -13.75
N LEU A 428 -11.46 29.67 -12.90
CA LEU A 428 -10.11 29.45 -12.38
C LEU A 428 -10.04 28.18 -11.53
N ASN A 429 -11.05 27.90 -10.69
CA ASN A 429 -11.13 26.65 -9.94
C ASN A 429 -11.19 25.42 -10.87
N ASP A 430 -12.00 25.49 -11.94
CA ASP A 430 -12.12 24.40 -12.91
C ASP A 430 -10.80 24.19 -13.68
N GLN A 431 -10.08 25.27 -14.03
CA GLN A 431 -8.75 25.20 -14.65
C GLN A 431 -7.70 24.60 -13.71
N ILE A 432 -7.64 25.06 -12.45
CA ILE A 432 -6.73 24.49 -11.43
C ILE A 432 -6.98 22.99 -11.26
N LYS A 433 -8.27 22.56 -11.25
CA LYS A 433 -8.61 21.14 -11.18
C LYS A 433 -8.14 20.38 -12.40
N ALA A 434 -8.37 20.92 -13.60
CA ALA A 434 -7.94 20.30 -14.85
C ALA A 434 -6.41 20.17 -14.95
N GLU A 435 -5.65 21.17 -14.52
CA GLU A 435 -4.17 21.10 -14.51
C GLU A 435 -3.66 20.07 -13.49
N LYS A 436 -4.32 19.92 -12.33
CA LYS A 436 -4.01 18.85 -11.37
C LYS A 436 -4.27 17.46 -11.94
N GLU A 437 -5.41 17.27 -12.60
CA GLU A 437 -5.76 16.01 -13.27
C GLU A 437 -4.78 15.71 -14.41
N ALA A 438 -4.40 16.72 -15.20
CA ALA A 438 -3.42 16.55 -16.28
C ALA A 438 -2.01 16.18 -15.77
N LEU A 439 -1.59 16.71 -14.61
CA LEU A 439 -0.35 16.29 -13.95
C LEU A 439 -0.42 14.83 -13.51
N GLU A 440 -1.52 14.42 -12.86
CA GLU A 440 -1.74 13.03 -12.45
C GLU A 440 -1.67 12.09 -13.68
N ASP A 441 -2.42 12.38 -14.74
CA ASP A 441 -2.41 11.59 -15.98
C ASP A 441 -1.02 11.47 -16.60
N LYS A 442 -0.26 12.58 -16.63
CA LYS A 442 1.11 12.59 -17.19
C LYS A 442 2.05 11.71 -16.36
N ILE A 443 1.97 11.77 -15.03
CA ILE A 443 2.76 10.92 -14.13
C ILE A 443 2.37 9.44 -14.32
N GLU A 444 1.07 9.15 -14.41
CA GLU A 444 0.57 7.79 -14.65
C GLU A 444 1.12 7.21 -15.97
N ASP A 445 1.17 8.02 -17.03
CA ASP A 445 1.69 7.59 -18.32
C ASP A 445 3.21 7.36 -18.31
N ILE A 446 3.98 8.21 -17.63
CA ILE A 446 5.43 8.03 -17.47
C ILE A 446 5.73 6.71 -16.75
N ILE A 447 5.07 6.48 -15.61
CA ILE A 447 5.27 5.28 -14.79
C ILE A 447 4.84 4.02 -15.56
N TYR A 448 3.67 4.05 -16.20
CA TYR A 448 3.18 2.92 -16.98
C TYR A 448 4.14 2.54 -18.12
N ALA A 449 4.70 3.54 -18.81
CA ALA A 449 5.69 3.34 -19.86
C ALA A 449 7.03 2.77 -19.34
N ALA A 450 7.38 3.02 -18.09
CA ALA A 450 8.59 2.48 -17.46
C ALA A 450 8.44 1.00 -17.08
N ILE A 451 7.25 0.54 -16.74
CA ILE A 451 7.01 -0.81 -16.20
C ILE A 451 6.73 -1.85 -17.29
N ILE A 452 6.15 -1.44 -18.43
CA ILE A 452 5.78 -2.35 -19.52
C ILE A 452 6.92 -2.58 -20.53
N LYS A 453 7.99 -1.80 -20.47
CA LYS A 453 9.22 -2.06 -21.22
C LYS A 453 10.01 -3.19 -20.59
#